data_AF-A0A2E7ENI4-F1
#
_entry.id   AF-A0A2E7ENI4-F1
#
_cell.length_a   1.000
_cell.length_b   1.000
_cell.length_c   1.000
_cell.angle_alpha   90.00
_cell.angle_beta   90.00
_cell.angle_gamma   90.00
#
_symmetry.space_group_name_H-M   'P 1'
#
loop_
_entity.id
_entity.type
_entity.pdbx_description
1 polymer ?
#
loop_
_entity_poly.entity_id
_entity_poly.type
_entity_poly.pdbx_seq_one_letter_code
_entity_poly.pdbx_strand_id
1 'polypeptide(L)' 'MTSILCIIDDKHIPLYRVIWVSDLPHFCGHDDCLYEGRYEIRLEQDESVWANREERDQMISLLESWQGGMGGP' A
#
# COMPACT_ATOMS: atom_id res chain seq x y z
N MET A 1 -10.31 -8.29 -15.23
CA MET A 1 -10.70 -6.93 -14.84
C MET A 1 -9.68 -6.46 -13.82
N THR A 2 -8.98 -5.36 -14.06
CA THR A 2 -8.04 -4.80 -13.09
C THR A 2 -8.85 -4.05 -12.03
N SER A 3 -8.73 -4.45 -10.77
CA SER A 3 -9.41 -3.78 -9.64
C SER A 3 -8.71 -2.46 -9.33
N ILE A 4 -9.48 -1.41 -9.01
CA ILE A 4 -8.93 -0.16 -8.45
C ILE A 4 -8.72 -0.22 -6.93
N LEU A 5 -9.01 -1.37 -6.32
CA LEU A 5 -8.85 -1.64 -4.89
C LEU A 5 -7.80 -2.73 -4.69
N CYS A 6 -6.89 -2.50 -3.75
CA CYS A 6 -5.98 -3.50 -3.20
C CYS A 6 -6.38 -3.78 -1.75
N ILE A 7 -6.32 -5.03 -1.29
CA ILE A 7 -6.62 -5.37 0.11
C ILE A 7 -5.30 -5.43 0.86
N ILE A 8 -5.19 -4.66 1.95
CA ILE A 8 -4.09 -4.72 2.91
C ILE A 8 -4.70 -5.03 4.27
N ASP A 9 -4.28 -6.13 4.90
CA ASP A 9 -4.89 -6.66 6.12
C ASP A 9 -6.38 -7.00 5.89
N ASP A 10 -7.30 -6.13 6.31
CA ASP A 10 -8.74 -6.24 6.07
C ASP A 10 -9.33 -4.99 5.37
N LYS A 11 -8.47 -4.09 4.88
CA LYS A 11 -8.87 -2.77 4.33
C LYS A 11 -8.81 -2.78 2.82
N HIS A 12 -9.89 -2.35 2.18
CA HIS A 12 -9.92 -2.11 0.74
C HIS A 12 -9.36 -0.73 0.43
N ILE A 13 -8.13 -0.68 -0.06
CA ILE A 13 -7.37 0.54 -0.33
C ILE A 13 -7.53 0.93 -1.81
N PRO A 14 -8.11 2.10 -2.12
CA PRO A 14 -8.12 2.61 -3.49
C PRO A 14 -6.71 2.98 -3.96
N LEU A 15 -6.33 2.51 -5.16
CA LEU A 15 -4.99 2.75 -5.72
C LEU A 15 -4.68 4.24 -5.86
N TYR A 16 -5.67 5.07 -6.20
CA TYR A 16 -5.48 6.52 -6.38
C TYR A 16 -5.12 7.26 -5.08
N ARG A 17 -5.32 6.66 -3.91
CA ARG A 17 -4.93 7.26 -2.61
C ARG A 17 -3.48 6.97 -2.25
N VAL A 18 -2.80 6.06 -2.95
CA VAL A 18 -1.44 5.64 -2.59
C VAL A 18 -0.44 6.66 -3.10
N ILE A 19 0.37 7.22 -2.19
CA ILE A 19 1.46 8.15 -2.53
C ILE A 19 2.73 7.36 -2.85
N TRP A 20 3.11 6.41 -1.99
CA TRP A 20 4.29 5.57 -2.18
C TRP A 20 4.20 4.26 -1.36
N VAL A 21 5.01 3.29 -1.77
CA VAL A 21 5.14 1.99 -1.11
C VAL A 21 6.61 1.81 -0.71
N SER A 22 6.86 1.45 0.56
CA SER A 22 8.22 1.20 1.04
C SER A 22 8.77 -0.10 0.45
N ASP A 23 10.00 -0.06 -0.06
CA ASP A 23 10.72 -1.25 -0.53
C ASP A 23 11.32 -2.05 0.63
N LEU A 24 11.59 -1.38 1.76
CA LEU A 24 12.14 -1.99 2.97
C LEU A 24 11.08 -2.11 4.08
N PRO A 25 11.10 -3.19 4.86
CA PRO A 25 10.30 -3.30 6.06
C PRO A 25 10.76 -2.29 7.12
N HIS A 26 9.82 -1.84 7.95
CA HIS A 26 10.09 -0.93 9.05
C HIS A 26 10.78 -1.63 10.20
N PHE A 27 11.86 -1.01 10.69
CA PHE A 27 12.57 -1.41 11.89
C PHE A 27 13.03 -0.18 12.66
N CYS A 28 12.32 0.17 13.74
CA CYS A 28 12.64 1.32 14.60
C CYS A 28 13.17 0.93 15.98
N GLY A 29 12.98 -0.33 16.38
CA GLY A 29 13.52 -0.89 17.64
C GLY A 29 12.85 -0.35 18.91
N HIS A 30 11.67 0.28 18.79
CA HIS A 30 10.86 0.67 19.94
C HIS A 30 10.03 -0.52 20.43
N ASP A 31 10.02 -0.76 21.75
CA ASP A 31 9.36 -1.91 22.36
C ASP A 31 7.84 -1.93 22.15
N ASP A 32 7.22 -0.78 21.89
CA ASP A 32 5.79 -0.62 21.64
C ASP A 32 5.42 -0.57 20.15
N CYS A 33 6.38 -0.78 19.25
CA CYS A 33 6.11 -0.80 17.82
C CYS A 33 5.33 -2.05 17.40
N LEU A 34 4.16 -1.84 16.80
CA LEU A 34 3.28 -2.91 16.31
C LEU A 34 3.54 -3.29 14.84
N TYR A 35 4.47 -2.60 14.17
CA TYR A 35 4.67 -2.67 12.73
C TYR A 35 6.10 -3.08 12.32
N GLU A 36 6.92 -3.52 13.29
CA GLU A 36 8.23 -4.10 13.01
C GLU A 36 8.13 -5.23 11.97
N GLY A 37 8.98 -5.17 10.95
CA GLY A 37 8.98 -6.14 9.85
C GLY A 37 7.87 -5.96 8.81
N ARG A 38 6.97 -4.97 8.96
CA ARG A 38 5.92 -4.65 7.98
C ARG A 38 6.38 -3.56 7.01
N TYR A 39 5.79 -3.54 5.83
CA TYR A 39 6.07 -2.55 4.79
C TYR A 39 5.05 -1.42 4.89
N GLU A 40 5.54 -0.19 4.94
CA GLU A 40 4.68 0.98 4.96
C GLU A 40 4.14 1.27 3.56
N ILE A 41 2.82 1.44 3.46
CA ILE A 41 2.16 2.01 2.28
C ILE A 41 1.58 3.35 2.73
N ARG A 42 2.12 4.44 2.18
CA ARG A 42 1.68 5.80 2.48
C ARG A 42 0.48 6.16 1.63
N LEU A 43 -0.56 6.65 2.29
CA LEU A 43 -1.76 7.17 1.67
C LEU A 43 -1.78 8.70 1.74
N GLU A 44 -2.72 9.30 1.01
CA GLU A 44 -3.07 10.72 1.17
C GLU A 44 -3.43 11.08 2.62
N GLN A 45 -3.27 12.36 2.95
CA GLN A 45 -3.64 12.93 4.27
C GLN A 45 -2.83 12.37 5.46
N ASP A 46 -1.56 12.06 5.21
CA ASP A 46 -0.60 11.54 6.21
C ASP A 46 -1.02 10.19 6.85
N GLU A 47 -1.93 9.47 6.22
CA GLU A 47 -2.32 8.11 6.63
C GLU A 47 -1.32 7.07 6.12
N SER A 48 -1.16 5.98 6.87
CA SER A 48 -0.37 4.80 6.44
C SER A 48 -1.10 3.51 6.78
N VAL A 49 -0.91 2.51 5.92
CA VAL A 49 -1.24 1.11 6.23
C VAL A 49 0.03 0.25 6.18
N TRP A 50 0.01 -0.84 6.93
CA TRP A 50 1.18 -1.68 7.16
C TRP A 50 0.97 -3.07 6.60
N ALA A 51 1.69 -3.37 5.52
CA ALA A 51 1.53 -4.58 4.71
C ALA A 51 2.54 -5.67 5.10
N ASN A 52 2.18 -6.93 4.91
CA ASN A 52 3.18 -7.98 4.74
C ASN A 52 3.85 -7.87 3.35
N ARG A 53 4.78 -8.79 3.05
CA ARG A 53 5.56 -8.75 1.81
C ARG A 53 4.69 -9.00 0.58
N GLU A 54 3.78 -9.96 0.66
CA GLU A 54 2.88 -10.36 -0.42
C GLU A 54 1.91 -9.23 -0.78
N GLU A 55 1.33 -8.59 0.23
CA GLU A 55 0.43 -7.43 0.10
C GLU A 55 1.14 -6.23 -0.52
N ARG A 56 2.39 -5.96 -0.11
CA ARG A 56 3.22 -4.93 -0.74
C ARG A 56 3.44 -5.22 -2.22
N ASP A 57 3.85 -6.44 -2.56
CA ASP A 57 4.12 -6.83 -3.96
C ASP A 57 2.86 -6.75 -4.81
N GLN A 58 1.71 -7.14 -4.25
CA GLN A 58 0.42 -7.01 -4.91
C GLN A 58 0.05 -5.53 -5.14
N MET A 59 0.26 -4.65 -4.16
CA MET A 59 0.02 -3.21 -4.32
C MET A 59 0.87 -2.63 -5.45
N ILE A 60 2.17 -2.94 -5.49
CA ILE A 60 3.07 -2.49 -6.56
C ILE A 60 2.59 -2.99 -7.91
N SER A 61 2.29 -4.28 -8.04
CA SER A 61 1.81 -4.87 -9.30
C SER A 61 0.49 -4.23 -9.78
N LEU A 62 -0.42 -3.92 -8.87
CA LEU A 62 -1.66 -3.23 -9.20
C LEU A 62 -1.40 -1.78 -9.63
N LEU A 63 -0.52 -1.05 -8.96
CA LEU A 63 -0.14 0.32 -9.35
C LEU A 63 0.55 0.35 -10.72
N GLU A 64 1.45 -0.58 -11.01
CA GLU A 64 2.14 -0.68 -12.31
C GLU A 64 1.18 -1.04 -13.45
N SER A 65 0.20 -1.90 -13.17
CA SER A 65 -0.83 -2.28 -14.15
C SER A 65 -1.96 -1.25 -14.27
N TRP A 66 -2.05 -0.30 -13.35
CA TRP A 66 -3.06 0.74 -13.36
C TRP A 66 -2.72 1.82 -14.39
N GLN A 67 -3.44 1.85 -15.50
CA GLN A 67 -3.25 2.82 -16.59
C GLN A 67 -3.78 4.24 -16.29
N GLY A 68 -3.88 4.64 -15.02
CA GLY A 68 -4.14 6.03 -14.61
C GLY A 68 -5.50 6.63 -14.95
N GLY A 69 -6.53 5.84 -15.25
CA GLY A 69 -7.81 6.38 -15.75
C GLY A 69 -8.94 6.41 -14.72
N MET A 70 -9.15 7.55 -14.05
CA MET A 70 -10.51 7.98 -13.71
C MET A 70 -11.18 8.46 -15.01
N GLY A 71 -11.71 7.52 -15.80
CA GLY A 71 -12.46 7.81 -17.03
C GLY A 71 -11.59 8.17 -18.25
N GLY A 72 -11.89 7.55 -19.39
CA GLY A 72 -11.58 8.14 -20.69
C GLY A 72 -12.39 9.42 -20.93
N PRO A 73 -12.12 10.15 -22.03
CA PRO A 73 -12.67 11.49 -22.31
C PRO A 73 -14.19 11.60 -22.19
#